data_AF-A0A134CDK1-F1
#
_entry.id   AF-A0A134CDK1-F1
#
_cell.length_a   1.000
_cell.length_b   1.000
_cell.length_c   1.000
_cell.angle_alpha   90.00
_cell.angle_beta   90.00
_cell.angle_gamma   90.00
#
_symmetry.space_group_name_H-M   'P 1'
#
loop_
_entity.id
_entity.type
_entity.pdbx_description
1 polymer ?
#
loop_
_entity_poly.entity_id
_entity_poly.type
_entity_poly.pdbx_seq_one_letter_code
_entity_poly.pdbx_strand_id
1 'polypeptide(L)'
;MPEFLTNEIKEYINGFYKIKPKDLIFNFSKSYLHHEMDRGSTKSQVKRIRIHDLRHSHVSLLIELGFFATAIADRVGYESIDITYRYAHLFPSKQKEMALSLTQVRSNKTNDWKDY
;
A
#
# COMPACT_ATOMS: atom_id res chain seq x y z
N MET A 1 -13.40 1.39 2.49
CA MET A 1 -12.72 0.22 1.89
C MET A 1 -12.96 0.27 0.39
N PRO A 2 -11.99 -0.08 -0.48
CA PRO A 2 -12.23 -0.14 -1.92
C PRO A 2 -13.40 -1.07 -2.27
N GLU A 3 -14.13 -0.77 -3.35
CA GLU A 3 -15.30 -1.55 -3.75
C GLU A 3 -14.93 -2.98 -4.14
N PHE A 4 -13.85 -3.16 -4.92
CA PHE A 4 -13.40 -4.50 -5.33
C PHE A 4 -13.15 -5.41 -4.11
N LEU A 5 -12.46 -4.91 -3.09
CA LEU A 5 -12.16 -5.67 -1.88
C LEU A 5 -13.43 -5.99 -1.09
N THR A 6 -14.41 -5.09 -1.11
CA THR A 6 -15.71 -5.33 -0.49
C THR A 6 -16.43 -6.48 -1.18
N ASN A 7 -16.35 -6.56 -2.51
CA ASN A 7 -16.94 -7.65 -3.29
C ASN A 7 -16.23 -8.98 -3.05
N GLU A 8 -14.89 -9.00 -3.06
CA GLU A 8 -14.10 -10.20 -2.75
C GLU A 8 -14.39 -10.73 -1.34
N ILE A 9 -14.48 -9.85 -0.33
CA ILE A 9 -14.82 -10.26 1.04
C ILE A 9 -16.25 -10.81 1.11
N LYS A 10 -17.21 -10.23 0.39
CA LYS A 10 -18.58 -10.75 0.33
C LYS A 10 -18.60 -12.15 -0.29
N GLU A 11 -17.90 -12.35 -1.40
CA GLU A 11 -17.79 -13.66 -2.06
C GLU A 11 -17.17 -14.71 -1.14
N TYR A 12 -16.09 -14.35 -0.45
CA TYR A 12 -15.45 -15.21 0.55
C TYR A 12 -16.41 -15.59 1.69
N ILE A 13 -17.10 -14.61 2.29
CA ILE A 13 -18.06 -14.82 3.38
C ILE A 13 -19.23 -15.71 2.91
N ASN A 14 -19.72 -15.51 1.68
CA ASN A 14 -20.80 -16.32 1.11
C ASN A 14 -20.44 -17.81 0.93
N GLY A 15 -19.14 -18.14 0.88
CA GLY A 15 -18.66 -19.51 0.86
C GLY A 15 -18.89 -20.28 2.17
N PHE A 16 -19.20 -19.60 3.26
CA PHE A 16 -19.43 -20.21 4.57
C PHE A 16 -20.93 -20.36 4.85
N TYR A 17 -21.33 -21.56 5.25
CA TYR A 17 -22.71 -21.81 5.68
C TYR A 17 -22.93 -21.24 7.09
N LYS A 18 -23.81 -20.23 7.21
CA LYS A 18 -24.31 -19.64 8.48
C LYS A 18 -23.24 -19.02 9.38
N ILE A 19 -22.49 -18.03 8.88
CA ILE A 19 -21.68 -17.15 9.73
C ILE A 19 -22.58 -16.40 10.73
N LYS A 20 -22.28 -16.49 12.02
CA LYS A 20 -22.95 -15.72 13.07
C LYS A 20 -22.27 -14.36 13.23
N PRO A 21 -22.97 -13.34 13.76
CA PRO A 21 -22.39 -12.00 13.95
C PRO A 21 -21.13 -11.92 14.83
N LYS A 22 -20.86 -12.96 15.64
CA LYS A 22 -19.70 -13.02 16.54
C LYS A 22 -18.58 -13.94 16.04
N ASP A 23 -18.76 -14.57 14.88
CA ASP A 23 -17.74 -15.46 14.34
C ASP A 23 -16.61 -14.65 13.69
N LEU A 24 -15.38 -15.18 13.75
CA LEU A 24 -14.24 -14.59 13.08
C LEU A 24 -14.37 -14.78 11.57
N ILE A 25 -14.19 -13.71 10.79
CA ILE A 25 -14.16 -13.77 9.32
C ILE A 25 -13.03 -14.69 8.86
N PHE A 26 -11.86 -14.57 9.49
CA PHE A 26 -10.69 -15.42 9.23
C PHE A 26 -10.50 -16.39 10.39
N ASN A 27 -10.86 -17.65 10.19
CA ASN A 27 -10.84 -18.69 11.22
C ASN A 27 -9.56 -19.53 11.24
N PHE A 28 -8.45 -19.02 10.69
CA PHE A 28 -7.17 -19.71 10.63
C PHE A 28 -6.17 -19.15 11.66
N SER A 29 -5.20 -19.99 12.03
CA SER A 29 -4.12 -19.59 12.92
C SER A 29 -3.02 -18.82 12.17
N LYS A 30 -2.20 -18.08 12.93
CA LYS A 30 -0.99 -17.44 12.41
C LYS A 30 -0.06 -18.44 11.72
N SER A 31 0.16 -19.60 12.34
CA SER A 31 1.03 -20.65 11.81
C SER A 31 0.51 -21.20 10.49
N TYR A 32 -0.81 -21.38 10.37
CA TYR A 32 -1.44 -21.80 9.13
C TYR A 32 -1.16 -20.79 8.01
N LEU A 33 -1.39 -19.50 8.25
CA LEU A 33 -1.14 -18.45 7.26
C LEU A 33 0.34 -18.41 6.81
N HIS A 34 1.29 -18.61 7.72
CA HIS A 34 2.71 -18.70 7.34
C HIS A 34 3.00 -19.89 6.42
N HIS A 35 2.44 -21.06 6.72
CA HIS A 35 2.63 -22.26 5.89
C HIS A 35 2.01 -22.08 4.51
N GLU A 36 0.83 -21.47 4.43
CA GLU A 36 0.15 -21.17 3.18
C GLU A 36 0.95 -20.20 2.30
N MET A 37 1.56 -19.17 2.91
CA MET A 37 2.47 -18.24 2.22
C MET A 37 3.73 -18.92 1.71
N ASP A 38 4.35 -19.79 2.51
CA ASP A 38 5.55 -20.55 2.13
C ASP A 38 5.22 -21.54 0.99
N ARG A 39 4.06 -22.20 1.06
CA ARG A 39 3.54 -23.08 0.01
C ARG A 39 3.29 -22.31 -1.29
N GLY A 40 2.61 -21.17 -1.22
CA GLY A 40 2.33 -20.32 -2.38
C GLY A 40 3.61 -19.82 -3.04
N SER A 41 4.56 -19.31 -2.25
CA SER A 41 5.86 -18.84 -2.74
C SER A 41 6.62 -19.94 -3.49
N THR A 42 6.65 -21.16 -2.93
CA THR A 42 7.28 -22.33 -3.56
C THR A 42 6.61 -22.71 -4.87
N LYS A 43 5.27 -22.79 -4.89
CA LYS A 43 4.51 -23.13 -6.10
C LYS A 43 4.67 -22.10 -7.21
N SER A 44 4.77 -20.83 -6.86
CA SER A 44 4.98 -19.73 -7.80
C SER A 44 6.46 -19.53 -8.19
N GLN A 45 7.37 -20.34 -7.67
CA GLN A 45 8.82 -20.24 -7.92
C GLN A 45 9.41 -18.86 -7.59
N VAL A 46 8.82 -18.17 -6.61
CA VAL A 46 9.34 -16.88 -6.11
C VAL A 46 10.12 -17.09 -4.81
N LYS A 47 10.96 -16.12 -4.48
CA LYS A 47 11.58 -16.08 -3.14
C LYS A 47 10.49 -16.11 -2.08
N ARG A 48 10.80 -16.73 -0.94
CA ARG A 48 9.90 -16.80 0.21
C ARG A 48 9.36 -15.41 0.59
N ILE A 49 8.03 -15.26 0.58
CA ILE A 49 7.33 -14.02 0.98
C ILE A 49 6.75 -14.22 2.39
N ARG A 50 7.10 -13.34 3.33
CA ARG A 50 6.54 -13.36 4.70
C ARG A 50 5.27 -12.52 4.75
N ILE A 51 4.40 -12.80 5.72
CA ILE A 51 3.12 -12.08 5.88
C ILE A 51 3.32 -10.56 5.99
N HIS A 52 4.31 -10.11 6.77
CA HIS A 52 4.56 -8.68 6.94
C HIS A 52 5.18 -8.02 5.70
N ASP A 53 5.75 -8.80 4.78
CA ASP A 53 6.22 -8.28 3.49
C ASP A 53 5.03 -7.81 2.64
N LEU A 54 3.82 -8.39 2.81
CA LEU A 54 2.59 -7.90 2.16
C LEU A 54 2.21 -6.49 2.63
N ARG A 55 2.32 -6.23 3.94
CA ARG A 55 2.13 -4.87 4.49
C ARG A 55 3.15 -3.92 3.90
N HIS A 56 4.40 -4.37 3.77
CA HIS A 56 5.45 -3.53 3.19
C HIS A 56 5.20 -3.21 1.73
N SER A 57 4.79 -4.18 0.92
CA SER A 57 4.41 -3.98 -0.48
C SER A 57 3.23 -3.03 -0.63
N HIS A 58 2.22 -3.11 0.26
CA HIS A 58 1.10 -2.17 0.23
C HIS A 58 1.55 -0.73 0.46
N VAL A 59 2.44 -0.49 1.42
CA VAL A 59 3.00 0.85 1.68
C VAL A 59 3.82 1.34 0.49
N SER A 60 4.71 0.50 -0.08
CA SER A 60 5.50 0.87 -1.25
C SER A 60 4.62 1.28 -2.44
N LEU A 61 3.54 0.54 -2.69
CA LEU A 61 2.58 0.86 -3.75
C LEU A 61 1.91 2.22 -3.52
N LEU A 62 1.47 2.51 -2.29
CA LEU A 62 0.85 3.80 -1.98
C LEU A 62 1.81 4.98 -2.14
N ILE A 63 3.09 4.80 -1.82
CA ILE A 63 4.12 5.82 -2.03
C ILE A 63 4.33 6.08 -3.52
N GLU A 64 4.42 5.02 -4.33
CA GLU A 64 4.58 5.13 -5.78
C GLU A 64 3.39 5.87 -6.42
N LEU A 65 2.17 5.58 -5.95
CA LEU A 65 0.95 6.30 -6.34
C LEU A 65 0.91 7.77 -5.87
N GLY A 66 1.90 8.23 -5.10
CA GLY A 66 2.05 9.63 -4.70
C GLY A 66 1.32 10.02 -3.41
N PHE A 67 0.84 9.06 -2.61
CA PHE A 67 0.21 9.37 -1.33
C PHE A 67 1.24 9.82 -0.29
N PHE A 68 0.88 10.81 0.51
CA PHE A 68 1.74 11.33 1.58
C PHE A 68 1.95 10.29 2.69
N ALA A 69 3.17 10.25 3.24
CA ALA A 69 3.56 9.30 4.28
C ALA A 69 2.64 9.35 5.52
N THR A 70 2.15 10.54 5.90
CA THR A 70 1.21 10.71 7.01
C THR A 70 -0.14 10.04 6.75
N ALA A 71 -0.72 10.25 5.57
CA ALA A 71 -1.97 9.61 5.16
C ALA A 71 -1.83 8.07 5.06
N ILE A 72 -0.66 7.59 4.64
CA ILE A 72 -0.36 6.16 4.62
C ILE A 72 -0.26 5.62 6.05
N ALA A 73 0.41 6.33 6.97
CA ALA A 73 0.55 5.94 8.37
C ALA A 73 -0.82 5.81 9.07
N ASP A 74 -1.71 6.78 8.87
CA ASP A 74 -3.09 6.73 9.38
C ASP A 74 -3.85 5.51 8.86
N ARG A 75 -3.61 5.14 7.59
CA ARG A 75 -4.25 3.97 6.96
C ARG A 75 -3.73 2.64 7.49
N VAL A 76 -2.42 2.50 7.69
CA VAL A 76 -1.80 1.20 8.05
C VAL A 76 -1.61 1.00 9.55
N GLY A 77 -1.82 2.04 10.36
CA GLY A 77 -1.65 2.04 11.82
C GLY A 77 -0.21 2.27 12.29
N TYR A 78 -0.08 2.93 13.45
CA TYR A 78 1.17 3.43 14.05
C TYR A 78 2.28 2.39 14.31
N GLU A 79 1.97 1.08 14.31
CA GLU A 79 3.00 0.03 14.45
C GLU A 79 3.89 -0.14 13.20
N SER A 80 3.69 0.64 12.13
CA SER A 80 4.69 0.74 11.05
C SER A 80 5.77 1.73 11.48
N ILE A 81 6.78 1.20 12.17
CA ILE A 81 8.01 1.92 12.50
C ILE A 81 8.46 2.78 11.29
N ASP A 82 8.37 4.09 11.47
CA ASP A 82 8.78 5.19 10.59
C ASP A 82 8.73 4.91 9.08
N ILE A 83 7.52 4.97 8.49
CA ILE A 83 7.33 4.91 7.02
C ILE A 83 8.25 5.92 6.32
N THR A 84 8.43 7.10 6.93
CA THR A 84 9.30 8.16 6.43
C THR A 84 10.73 7.66 6.22
N TYR A 85 11.36 7.04 7.22
CA TYR A 85 12.75 6.55 7.09
C TYR A 85 12.84 5.24 6.31
N ARG A 86 11.94 4.29 6.58
CA ARG A 86 12.00 2.95 5.97
C ARG A 86 11.78 2.99 4.46
N TYR A 87 10.98 3.95 3.97
CA TYR A 87 10.66 4.08 2.55
C TYR A 87 11.22 5.35 1.91
N ALA A 88 12.07 6.11 2.60
CA ALA A 88 12.76 7.30 2.06
C ALA A 88 13.38 7.04 0.67
N HIS A 89 13.90 5.83 0.46
CA HIS A 89 14.56 5.40 -0.78
C HIS A 89 13.61 5.12 -1.96
N LEU A 90 12.28 5.13 -1.75
CA LEU A 90 11.29 5.05 -2.85
C LEU A 90 10.88 6.44 -3.37
N PHE A 91 11.16 7.51 -2.62
CA PHE A 91 10.96 8.88 -3.07
C PHE A 91 11.99 9.44 -4.10
N PRO A 92 13.16 8.82 -4.43
CA PRO A 92 14.06 9.34 -5.46
C PRO A 92 13.45 9.43 -6.87
N SER A 93 12.52 8.54 -7.25
CA SER A 93 11.77 8.68 -8.51
C SER A 93 10.94 9.97 -8.50
N LYS A 94 10.35 10.30 -7.34
CA LYS A 94 9.64 11.55 -7.09
C LYS A 94 10.55 12.78 -7.08
N GLN A 95 11.85 12.66 -6.75
CA GLN A 95 12.78 13.80 -6.83
C GLN A 95 12.90 14.37 -8.25
N LYS A 96 12.90 13.50 -9.27
CA LYS A 96 12.91 13.92 -10.67
C LYS A 96 11.61 14.62 -11.05
N GLU A 97 10.48 14.07 -10.63
CA GLU A 97 9.15 14.67 -10.84
C GLU A 97 9.01 16.02 -10.12
N MET A 98 9.55 16.15 -8.91
CA MET A 98 9.62 17.40 -8.14
C MET A 98 10.51 18.44 -8.83
N ALA A 99 11.67 18.05 -9.34
CA ALA A 99 12.56 18.95 -10.09
C ALA A 99 11.88 19.49 -11.37
N LEU A 100 11.18 18.63 -12.10
CA LEU A 100 10.39 19.03 -13.27
C LEU A 100 9.24 19.97 -12.88
N SER A 101 8.52 19.66 -11.80
CA SER A 101 7.42 20.49 -11.29
C SER A 101 7.91 21.88 -10.87
N LEU A 102 9.04 21.98 -10.17
CA LEU A 102 9.67 23.25 -9.79
C LEU A 102 10.08 24.07 -11.03
N THR A 103 10.60 23.41 -12.06
CA THR A 103 10.94 24.05 -13.34
C THR A 103 9.68 24.63 -13.99
N GLN A 104 8.58 23.89 -14.03
CA GLN A 104 7.30 24.34 -14.59
C GLN A 104 6.69 25.53 -13.82
N VAL A 105 6.70 25.48 -12.49
CA VAL A 105 6.23 26.58 -11.63
C VAL A 105 7.03 27.86 -11.88
N ARG A 106 8.36 27.75 -12.04
CA ARG A 106 9.21 28.91 -12.34
C ARG A 106 8.96 29.46 -13.74
N SER A 107 8.83 28.60 -14.74
CA SER A 107 8.54 29.02 -16.12
C SER A 107 7.20 29.76 -16.25
N ASN A 108 6.16 29.29 -15.55
CA ASN A 108 4.82 29.91 -15.58
C ASN A 108 4.75 31.31 -14.94
N LYS A 109 5.71 31.69 -14.08
CA LYS A 109 5.77 33.04 -13.48
C LYS A 109 6.46 34.09 -14.35
N THR A 110 7.01 33.72 -15.50
CA THR A 110 7.86 34.63 -16.29
C THR A 110 7.08 35.58 -17.21
N ASN A 111 5.75 35.49 -17.30
CA ASN A 111 4.95 36.26 -18.27
C ASN A 111 3.99 37.31 -17.69
N ASP A 112 3.88 37.49 -16.36
CA ASP A 112 2.88 38.40 -15.76
C ASP A 112 3.37 39.84 -15.50
N TRP A 113 4.45 40.29 -16.15
CA TRP A 113 5.03 41.64 -15.92
C TRP A 113 5.33 42.41 -17.21
N LYS A 114 4.62 42.11 -18.30
CA LYS A 114 4.76 42.82 -19.59
C LYS A 114 3.52 43.55 -20.09
N ASP A 115 2.52 43.77 -19.25
CA ASP A 115 1.37 44.63 -19.59
C ASP A 115 1.19 45.70 -18.50
N TYR A 116 1.98 46.78 -18.55
CA TYR A 116 1.65 48.18 -18.22
C TYR A 116 2.76 49.12 -18.67
#